data_AF-A0A942SGB4-F1
#
_entry.id   AF-A0A942SGB4-F1
#
_cell.length_a   1.000
_cell.length_b   1.000
_cell.length_c   1.000
_cell.angle_alpha   90.00
_cell.angle_beta   90.00
_cell.angle_gamma   90.00
#
_symmetry.space_group_name_H-M   'P 1'
#
loop_
_entity.id
_entity.type
_entity.pdbx_description
1 polymer ?
#
loop_
_entity_poly.entity_id
_entity_poly.type
_entity_poly.pdbx_seq_one_letter_code
_entity_poly.pdbx_strand_id
1 'polypeptide(L)'
;MFKKLFLVFFPILSLSGSAQAAATNEEMDCLFNWAERSYAQLFSPAQAPSQALGAYYYRYYSATNAYLGVDKDQQHAVLLFGGAMQDLGDVAPFIASAGCGASSSTGTQGMSYAGTWTWSAGAYYTVQFVLTQNGNDLTAQIPATGQHFTGKLDGTTAVFVEDDGKATAQATVTAVSANAVDLKMDSCAPALMCMLPAGSVVRLTR
;
A
#
# COMPACT_ATOMS: atom_id res chain seq x y z
N MET A 1 46.64 35.35 -32.90
CA MET A 1 45.94 35.84 -31.70
C MET A 1 44.95 34.76 -31.24
N PHE A 2 45.32 33.95 -30.24
CA PHE A 2 44.45 32.91 -29.67
C PHE A 2 43.54 33.52 -28.61
N LYS A 3 42.22 33.44 -28.84
CA LYS A 3 41.19 33.98 -27.95
C LYS A 3 40.90 32.93 -26.88
N LYS A 4 41.21 33.29 -25.62
CA LYS A 4 41.08 32.46 -24.42
C LYS A 4 39.63 32.03 -24.20
N LEU A 5 39.40 30.72 -24.12
CA LEU A 5 38.15 30.09 -23.73
C LEU A 5 38.05 30.11 -22.19
N PHE A 6 37.12 30.89 -21.65
CA PHE A 6 36.78 30.87 -20.22
C PHE A 6 35.66 29.84 -20.02
N LEU A 7 35.99 28.68 -19.44
CA LEU A 7 34.99 27.75 -18.93
C LEU A 7 34.47 28.31 -17.60
N VAL A 8 33.24 28.82 -17.60
CA VAL A 8 32.52 29.18 -16.37
C VAL A 8 31.92 27.91 -15.78
N PHE A 9 32.41 27.53 -14.61
CA PHE A 9 31.98 26.38 -13.84
C PHE A 9 30.61 26.69 -13.21
N PHE A 10 29.51 26.26 -13.85
CA PHE A 10 28.19 26.29 -13.25
C PHE A 10 28.06 25.08 -12.29
N PRO A 11 27.76 25.27 -10.99
CA PRO A 11 27.37 24.15 -10.15
C PRO A 11 26.05 23.58 -10.69
N ILE A 12 26.09 22.32 -11.10
CA ILE A 12 24.90 21.57 -11.50
C ILE A 12 24.05 21.40 -10.24
N LEU A 13 23.01 22.23 -10.09
CA LEU A 13 21.98 22.05 -9.08
C LEU A 13 21.14 20.84 -9.51
N SER A 14 21.43 19.66 -8.98
CA SER A 14 20.61 18.48 -9.19
C SER A 14 19.26 18.67 -8.49
N LEU A 15 18.23 19.06 -9.25
CA LEU A 15 16.84 18.91 -8.82
C LEU A 15 16.54 17.40 -8.79
N SER A 16 16.64 16.81 -7.61
CA SER A 16 16.05 15.50 -7.33
C SER A 16 14.52 15.67 -7.27
N GLY A 17 13.88 15.78 -8.43
CA GLY A 17 12.42 15.69 -8.52
C GLY A 17 12.02 14.25 -8.18
N SER A 18 11.46 14.03 -7.00
CA SER A 18 10.78 12.78 -6.69
C SER A 18 9.56 12.70 -7.61
N ALA A 19 9.56 11.80 -8.59
CA ALA A 19 8.34 11.47 -9.31
C ALA A 19 7.39 10.82 -8.30
N GLN A 20 6.36 11.55 -7.88
CA GLN A 20 5.30 10.98 -7.05
C GLN A 20 4.52 10.00 -7.91
N ALA A 21 4.34 8.76 -7.42
CA ALA A 21 3.50 7.80 -8.11
C ALA A 21 2.08 8.35 -8.18
N ALA A 22 1.46 8.25 -9.36
CA ALA A 22 0.07 8.65 -9.55
C ALA A 22 -0.84 7.73 -8.73
N ALA A 23 -1.85 8.30 -8.08
CA ALA A 23 -2.87 7.57 -7.35
C ALA A 23 -3.58 6.58 -8.28
N THR A 24 -3.84 5.36 -7.79
CA THR A 24 -4.65 4.37 -8.53
C THR A 24 -6.13 4.59 -8.28
N ASN A 25 -7.00 4.02 -9.13
CA ASN A 25 -8.44 4.11 -8.93
C ASN A 25 -8.88 3.46 -7.61
N GLU A 26 -8.21 2.38 -7.20
CA GLU A 26 -8.47 1.69 -5.92
C GLU A 26 -8.12 2.59 -4.72
N GLU A 27 -7.01 3.31 -4.78
CA GLU A 27 -6.63 4.28 -3.74
C GLU A 27 -7.63 5.44 -3.68
N MET A 28 -8.11 5.90 -4.84
CA MET A 28 -9.14 6.93 -4.93
C MET A 28 -10.50 6.43 -4.39
N ASP A 29 -10.89 5.19 -4.69
CA ASP A 29 -12.10 4.57 -4.16
C ASP A 29 -12.05 4.42 -2.64
N CYS A 30 -10.90 4.01 -2.11
CA CYS A 30 -10.64 3.96 -0.69
C CYS A 30 -10.76 5.35 -0.06
N LEU A 31 -10.15 6.37 -0.68
CA LEU A 31 -10.24 7.77 -0.23
C LEU A 31 -11.70 8.25 -0.18
N PHE A 32 -12.49 7.95 -1.21
CA PHE A 32 -13.90 8.33 -1.24
C PHE A 32 -14.70 7.63 -0.14
N ASN A 33 -14.48 6.33 0.07
CA ASN A 33 -15.12 5.59 1.16
C ASN A 33 -14.75 6.17 2.54
N TRP A 34 -13.50 6.59 2.73
CA TRP A 34 -13.07 7.26 3.96
C TRP A 34 -13.77 8.62 4.12
N ALA A 35 -13.89 9.39 3.04
CA ALA A 35 -14.55 10.69 3.05
C ALA A 35 -16.05 10.57 3.40
N GLU A 36 -16.76 9.60 2.82
CA GLU A 36 -18.16 9.29 3.15
C GLU A 36 -18.39 9.06 4.64
N ARG A 37 -17.46 8.34 5.30
CA ARG A 37 -17.54 8.08 6.75
C ARG A 37 -17.15 9.30 7.59
N SER A 38 -16.15 10.04 7.14
CA SER A 38 -15.56 11.15 7.91
C SER A 38 -16.38 12.44 7.80
N TYR A 39 -17.06 12.64 6.67
CA TYR A 39 -17.79 13.87 6.33
C TYR A 39 -19.15 13.55 5.71
N ALA A 40 -19.94 12.71 6.38
CA ALA A 40 -21.28 12.29 5.90
C ALA A 40 -22.25 13.46 5.62
N GLN A 41 -22.02 14.64 6.22
CA GLN A 41 -22.81 15.84 5.93
C GLN A 41 -22.56 16.42 4.53
N LEU A 42 -21.40 16.13 3.94
CA LEU A 42 -21.00 16.57 2.61
C LEU A 42 -21.10 15.45 1.58
N PHE A 43 -20.89 14.20 1.98
CA PHE A 43 -20.80 13.04 1.10
C PHE A 43 -21.88 12.01 1.44
N SER A 44 -23.10 12.25 0.94
CA SER A 44 -24.26 11.38 1.15
C SER A 44 -25.10 11.23 -0.12
N PRO A 45 -25.61 10.03 -0.43
CA PRO A 45 -25.48 8.78 0.35
C PRO A 45 -24.07 8.18 0.24
N ALA A 46 -23.68 7.39 1.25
CA ALA A 46 -22.47 6.58 1.18
C ALA A 46 -22.59 5.51 0.08
N GLN A 47 -21.44 5.02 -0.40
CA GLN A 47 -21.31 4.03 -1.47
C GLN A 47 -21.88 4.52 -2.80
N ALA A 48 -21.70 5.82 -3.09
CA ALA A 48 -21.98 6.34 -4.41
C ALA A 48 -21.06 5.68 -5.45
N PRO A 49 -21.53 5.39 -6.67
CA PRO A 49 -20.70 4.77 -7.70
C PRO A 49 -19.63 5.75 -8.20
N SER A 50 -18.40 5.26 -8.31
CA SER A 50 -17.29 5.99 -8.96
C SER A 50 -17.47 6.05 -10.46
N GLN A 51 -17.05 7.17 -11.02
CA GLN A 51 -17.20 7.52 -12.44
C GLN A 51 -15.90 8.16 -12.94
N ALA A 52 -15.68 8.07 -14.25
CA ALA A 52 -14.55 8.72 -14.91
C ALA A 52 -15.07 9.66 -16.00
N LEU A 53 -14.53 10.89 -16.05
CA LEU A 53 -14.81 11.88 -17.10
C LEU A 53 -13.55 12.67 -17.42
N GLY A 54 -12.96 12.42 -18.59
CA GLY A 54 -11.67 13.02 -18.95
C GLY A 54 -10.59 12.65 -17.93
N ALA A 55 -9.89 13.66 -17.41
CA ALA A 55 -8.86 13.50 -16.38
C ALA A 55 -9.45 13.18 -14.99
N TYR A 56 -10.75 13.37 -14.78
CA TYR A 56 -11.36 13.24 -13.46
C TYR A 56 -11.82 11.82 -13.16
N TYR A 57 -11.51 11.34 -11.96
CA TYR A 57 -12.13 10.18 -11.34
C TYR A 57 -12.90 10.64 -10.10
N TYR A 58 -14.21 10.41 -10.03
CA TYR A 58 -15.06 11.11 -9.07
C TYR A 58 -16.30 10.31 -8.65
N ARG A 59 -16.95 10.75 -7.57
CA ARG A 59 -18.27 10.32 -7.13
C ARG A 59 -19.22 11.49 -6.98
N TYR A 60 -20.47 11.26 -7.38
CA TYR A 60 -21.57 12.20 -7.20
C TYR A 60 -22.45 11.77 -6.02
N TYR A 61 -22.68 12.69 -5.10
CA TYR A 61 -23.48 12.50 -3.90
C TYR A 61 -24.82 13.23 -4.03
N SER A 62 -25.87 12.47 -4.32
CA SER A 62 -27.18 13.02 -4.71
C SER A 62 -27.94 13.72 -3.59
N ALA A 63 -27.73 13.34 -2.32
CA ALA A 63 -28.43 13.97 -1.20
C ALA A 63 -27.87 15.35 -0.86
N THR A 64 -26.56 15.54 -1.10
CA THR A 64 -25.85 16.80 -0.80
C THR A 64 -25.55 17.61 -2.06
N ASN A 65 -25.81 17.07 -3.25
CA ASN A 65 -25.46 17.65 -4.53
C ASN A 65 -23.97 18.05 -4.61
N ALA A 66 -23.11 17.16 -4.10
CA ALA A 66 -21.66 17.35 -4.05
C ALA A 66 -20.95 16.36 -4.97
N TYR A 67 -19.79 16.73 -5.50
CA TYR A 67 -18.89 15.80 -6.18
C TYR A 67 -17.53 15.82 -5.50
N LEU A 68 -17.02 14.66 -5.12
CA LEU A 68 -15.64 14.49 -4.70
C LEU A 68 -14.90 13.76 -5.81
N GLY A 69 -13.73 14.23 -6.18
CA GLY A 69 -12.93 13.58 -7.21
C GLY A 69 -11.45 13.84 -7.08
N VAL A 70 -10.72 13.29 -8.03
CA VAL A 70 -9.29 13.47 -8.23
C VAL A 70 -9.07 13.84 -9.70
N ASP A 71 -8.35 14.93 -9.92
CA ASP A 71 -7.77 15.25 -11.22
C ASP A 71 -6.52 14.38 -11.40
N LYS A 72 -6.59 13.40 -12.31
CA LYS A 72 -5.49 12.46 -12.55
C LYS A 72 -4.32 13.07 -13.31
N ASP A 73 -4.50 14.20 -13.99
CA ASP A 73 -3.39 14.86 -14.69
C ASP A 73 -2.54 15.66 -13.71
N GLN A 74 -3.20 16.33 -12.75
CA GLN A 74 -2.53 17.14 -11.73
C GLN A 74 -2.24 16.38 -10.44
N GLN A 75 -2.83 15.20 -10.24
CA GLN A 75 -2.79 14.46 -8.98
C GLN A 75 -3.34 15.27 -7.80
N HIS A 76 -4.40 16.03 -8.03
CA HIS A 76 -5.05 16.88 -7.03
C HIS A 76 -6.43 16.33 -6.64
N ALA A 77 -6.76 16.41 -5.35
CA ALA A 77 -8.13 16.17 -4.89
C ALA A 77 -8.99 17.41 -5.18
N VAL A 78 -10.20 17.20 -5.70
CA VAL A 78 -11.12 18.27 -6.09
C VAL A 78 -12.51 18.04 -5.49
N LEU A 79 -13.15 19.14 -5.08
CA LEU A 79 -14.51 19.15 -4.56
C LEU A 79 -15.36 20.11 -5.40
N LEU A 80 -16.45 19.64 -5.98
CA LEU A 80 -17.46 20.51 -6.61
C LEU A 80 -18.69 20.54 -5.72
N PHE A 81 -18.99 21.73 -5.17
CA PHE A 81 -20.16 21.95 -4.32
C PHE A 81 -20.74 23.33 -4.60
N GLY A 82 -22.07 23.44 -4.63
CA GLY A 82 -22.74 24.72 -4.93
C GLY A 82 -22.41 25.31 -6.31
N GLY A 83 -21.98 24.47 -7.26
CA GLY A 83 -21.59 24.89 -8.61
C GLY A 83 -20.17 25.45 -8.75
N ALA A 84 -19.38 25.48 -7.67
CA ALA A 84 -17.99 25.91 -7.69
C ALA A 84 -17.04 24.73 -7.45
N MET A 85 -16.05 24.59 -8.33
CA MET A 85 -14.97 23.61 -8.15
C MET A 85 -13.89 24.21 -7.27
N GLN A 86 -13.55 23.49 -6.21
CA GLN A 86 -12.49 23.81 -5.27
C GLN A 86 -11.39 22.77 -5.42
N ASP A 87 -10.17 23.25 -5.67
CA ASP A 87 -8.96 22.45 -5.59
C ASP A 87 -8.56 22.31 -4.12
N LEU A 88 -8.39 21.08 -3.65
CA LEU A 88 -7.98 20.75 -2.28
C LEU A 88 -6.47 20.51 -2.18
N GLY A 89 -5.75 20.53 -3.32
CA GLY A 89 -4.31 20.30 -3.43
C GLY A 89 -3.97 18.84 -3.70
N ASP A 90 -2.68 18.50 -3.54
CA ASP A 90 -2.13 17.17 -3.79
C ASP A 90 -2.98 16.05 -3.17
N VAL A 91 -3.25 15.00 -3.94
CA VAL A 91 -4.07 13.85 -3.51
C VAL A 91 -3.33 12.95 -2.52
N ALA A 92 -2.00 12.89 -2.59
CA ALA A 92 -1.17 11.96 -1.81
C ALA A 92 -1.32 12.13 -0.28
N PRO A 93 -1.32 13.35 0.29
CA PRO A 93 -1.62 13.57 1.70
C PRO A 93 -3.00 13.05 2.14
N PHE A 94 -4.02 13.17 1.29
CA PHE A 94 -5.37 12.66 1.59
C PHE A 94 -5.40 11.13 1.56
N ILE A 95 -4.76 10.51 0.57
CA ILE A 95 -4.62 9.05 0.48
C ILE A 95 -3.89 8.49 1.70
N ALA A 96 -2.80 9.14 2.14
CA ALA A 96 -2.08 8.76 3.34
C ALA A 96 -2.94 8.91 4.61
N SER A 97 -3.64 10.04 4.75
CA SER A 97 -4.51 10.32 5.91
C SER A 97 -5.71 9.37 5.98
N ALA A 98 -6.21 8.93 4.83
CA ALA A 98 -7.29 7.96 4.73
C ALA A 98 -6.83 6.52 5.01
N GLY A 99 -5.52 6.27 5.14
CA GLY A 99 -4.96 4.92 5.24
C GLY A 99 -5.05 4.15 3.91
N CYS A 100 -5.24 4.87 2.81
CA CYS A 100 -5.39 4.30 1.47
C CYS A 100 -4.06 4.18 0.73
N GLY A 101 -3.01 4.81 1.25
CA GLY A 101 -1.65 4.70 0.73
C GLY A 101 -1.13 3.29 0.93
N ALA A 102 -1.04 2.54 -0.17
CA ALA A 102 -0.53 1.18 -0.22
C ALA A 102 -1.22 0.18 0.73
N SER A 103 -2.55 0.06 0.74
CA SER A 103 -3.22 -1.20 1.14
C SER A 103 -4.19 -1.68 0.06
N SER A 104 -3.78 -1.55 -1.19
CA SER A 104 -4.21 -2.43 -2.27
C SER A 104 -2.94 -3.02 -2.86
N SER A 105 -2.50 -4.10 -2.25
CA SER A 105 -1.57 -5.05 -2.83
C SER A 105 -2.21 -5.77 -4.02
N THR A 106 -2.75 -5.02 -4.98
CA THR A 106 -2.90 -5.48 -6.35
C THR A 106 -1.52 -5.35 -6.98
N GLY A 107 -0.69 -6.34 -6.71
CA GLY A 107 0.38 -6.73 -7.60
C GLY A 107 1.34 -5.70 -8.14
N THR A 108 2.27 -5.25 -7.29
CA THR A 108 3.59 -4.92 -7.83
C THR A 108 4.35 -6.24 -8.06
N GLN A 109 4.79 -6.49 -9.30
CA GLN A 109 5.62 -7.66 -9.61
C GLN A 109 7.04 -7.44 -9.06
N GLY A 110 7.56 -8.39 -8.28
CA GLY A 110 8.98 -8.45 -7.90
C GLY A 110 9.42 -7.59 -6.71
N MET A 111 8.54 -7.32 -5.74
CA MET A 111 8.93 -6.62 -4.52
C MET A 111 9.35 -7.59 -3.42
N SER A 112 10.56 -7.46 -2.89
CA SER A 112 11.03 -8.22 -1.72
C SER A 112 11.04 -7.33 -0.47
N TYR A 113 10.34 -7.78 0.56
CA TYR A 113 10.37 -7.23 1.91
C TYR A 113 11.18 -8.18 2.80
N ALA A 114 12.15 -7.65 3.53
CA ALA A 114 12.94 -8.41 4.48
C ALA A 114 12.60 -7.98 5.91
N GLY A 115 12.52 -8.93 6.82
CA GLY A 115 12.33 -8.61 8.23
C GLY A 115 12.83 -9.72 9.13
N THR A 116 13.14 -9.34 10.36
CA THR A 116 13.63 -10.25 11.38
C THR A 116 12.51 -10.58 12.34
N TRP A 117 12.15 -11.86 12.44
CA TRP A 117 11.29 -12.34 13.50
C TRP A 117 12.16 -12.73 14.70
N THR A 118 11.98 -12.04 15.82
CA THR A 118 12.54 -12.45 17.12
C THR A 118 11.45 -13.15 17.90
N TRP A 119 11.69 -14.40 18.33
CA TRP A 119 10.77 -15.10 19.23
C TRP A 119 11.51 -15.52 20.51
N SER A 120 10.79 -15.46 21.65
CA SER A 120 11.23 -16.00 22.94
C SER A 120 10.36 -17.19 23.36
N ALA A 121 10.76 -18.42 23.02
CA ALA A 121 10.19 -19.64 23.60
C ALA A 121 11.35 -20.46 24.12
N GLY A 122 11.78 -20.12 25.34
CA GLY A 122 12.83 -20.84 26.08
C GLY A 122 14.25 -20.70 25.53
N ALA A 123 14.43 -20.37 24.25
CA ALA A 123 15.70 -20.01 23.62
C ALA A 123 15.42 -18.94 22.55
N TYR A 124 16.21 -17.86 22.55
CA TYR A 124 16.05 -16.76 21.60
C TYR A 124 16.57 -17.20 20.23
N TYR A 125 15.66 -17.53 19.32
CA TYR A 125 15.99 -17.73 17.91
C TYR A 125 15.50 -16.52 17.12
N THR A 126 16.45 -15.81 16.50
CA THR A 126 16.16 -14.82 15.45
C THR A 126 16.09 -15.57 14.12
N VAL A 127 14.92 -15.59 13.49
CA VAL A 127 14.78 -16.12 12.13
C VAL A 127 14.57 -14.96 11.16
N GLN A 128 15.37 -14.93 10.09
CA GLN A 128 15.17 -14.01 8.98
C GLN A 128 14.03 -14.54 8.13
N PHE A 129 13.11 -13.67 7.76
CA PHE A 129 12.03 -13.99 6.84
C PHE A 129 12.11 -13.04 5.64
N VAL A 130 12.12 -13.63 4.46
CA VAL A 130 12.09 -12.88 3.20
C VAL A 130 10.74 -13.12 2.56
N LEU A 131 9.91 -12.08 2.50
CA LEU A 131 8.64 -12.09 1.79
C LEU A 131 8.85 -11.46 0.42
N THR A 132 8.62 -12.19 -0.65
CA THR A 132 8.57 -11.63 -2.00
C THR A 132 7.14 -11.63 -2.50
N GLN A 133 6.69 -10.46 -2.94
CA GLN A 133 5.39 -10.29 -3.57
C GLN A 133 5.57 -10.14 -5.08
N ASN A 134 4.86 -10.97 -5.82
CA ASN A 134 4.74 -10.88 -7.27
C ASN A 134 3.27 -10.90 -7.66
N GLY A 135 2.67 -9.74 -7.88
CA GLY A 135 1.22 -9.75 -8.09
C GLY A 135 0.48 -9.95 -6.76
N ASN A 136 -0.53 -10.80 -6.80
CA ASN A 136 -1.18 -11.32 -5.60
C ASN A 136 -0.46 -12.57 -5.07
N ASP A 137 0.54 -13.08 -5.79
CA ASP A 137 1.32 -14.22 -5.33
C ASP A 137 2.38 -13.74 -4.33
N LEU A 138 2.43 -14.41 -3.19
CA LEU A 138 3.39 -14.19 -2.12
C LEU A 138 4.27 -15.42 -2.02
N THR A 139 5.57 -15.22 -1.97
CA THR A 139 6.52 -16.26 -1.59
C THR A 139 7.25 -15.83 -0.34
N ALA A 140 7.47 -16.78 0.54
CA ALA A 140 8.02 -16.55 1.85
C ALA A 140 9.12 -17.57 2.09
N GLN A 141 10.32 -17.12 2.44
CA GLN A 141 11.45 -18.01 2.68
C GLN A 141 12.04 -17.75 4.06
N ILE A 142 12.36 -18.84 4.76
CA ILE A 142 13.21 -18.83 5.95
C ILE A 142 14.58 -19.37 5.53
N PRO A 143 15.58 -18.51 5.27
CA PRO A 143 16.87 -18.95 4.72
C PRO A 143 17.61 -19.96 5.61
N ALA A 144 17.43 -19.84 6.93
CA ALA A 144 18.11 -20.71 7.91
C ALA A 144 17.61 -22.16 7.89
N THR A 145 16.35 -22.40 7.51
CA THR A 145 15.75 -23.74 7.49
C THR A 145 15.53 -24.25 6.06
N GLY A 146 15.59 -23.37 5.06
CA GLY A 146 15.24 -23.70 3.68
C GLY A 146 13.73 -23.93 3.49
N GLN A 147 12.90 -23.52 4.46
CA GLN A 147 11.45 -23.60 4.30
C GLN A 147 10.96 -22.53 3.34
N HIS A 148 10.05 -22.95 2.47
CA HIS A 148 9.42 -22.13 1.46
C HIS A 148 7.92 -22.22 1.62
N PHE A 149 7.29 -21.05 1.61
CA PHE A 149 5.86 -20.90 1.68
C PHE A 149 5.40 -20.13 0.45
N THR A 150 4.31 -20.59 -0.14
CA THR A 150 3.63 -19.91 -1.23
C THR A 150 2.25 -19.51 -0.76
N GLY A 151 1.79 -18.33 -1.15
CA GLY A 151 0.49 -17.83 -0.73
C GLY A 151 -0.11 -16.88 -1.73
N LYS A 152 -1.40 -16.62 -1.55
CA LYS A 152 -2.12 -15.61 -2.30
C LYS A 152 -2.68 -14.55 -1.38
N LEU A 153 -2.55 -13.31 -1.81
CA LEU A 153 -3.10 -12.14 -1.16
C LEU A 153 -4.49 -11.87 -1.70
N ASP A 154 -5.46 -11.87 -0.80
CA ASP A 154 -6.86 -11.52 -1.04
C ASP A 154 -7.22 -10.36 -0.11
N GLY A 155 -7.27 -9.15 -0.68
CA GLY A 155 -7.33 -7.92 0.09
C GLY A 155 -6.12 -7.77 1.02
N THR A 156 -6.37 -7.79 2.33
CA THR A 156 -5.34 -7.73 3.39
C THR A 156 -4.98 -9.11 3.95
N THR A 157 -5.57 -10.20 3.46
CA THR A 157 -5.36 -11.54 4.02
C THR A 157 -4.51 -12.37 3.08
N ALA A 158 -3.46 -12.99 3.62
CA ALA A 158 -2.63 -13.95 2.92
C ALA A 158 -2.78 -15.33 3.54
N VAL A 159 -3.00 -16.34 2.70
CA VAL A 159 -2.90 -17.74 3.12
C VAL A 159 -1.63 -18.30 2.54
N PHE A 160 -0.69 -18.67 3.41
CA PHE A 160 0.57 -19.31 3.09
C PHE A 160 0.44 -20.83 3.27
N VAL A 161 0.94 -21.58 2.31
CA VAL A 161 1.04 -23.03 2.33
C VAL A 161 2.52 -23.37 2.18
N GLU A 162 3.03 -24.20 3.08
CA GLU A 162 4.39 -24.73 2.96
C GLU A 162 4.49 -25.59 1.69
N ASP A 163 5.61 -25.51 0.96
CA ASP A 163 5.77 -26.19 -0.34
C ASP A 163 5.60 -27.72 -0.26
N ASP A 164 5.84 -28.31 0.92
CA ASP A 164 5.61 -29.74 1.15
C ASP A 164 4.15 -30.09 1.51
N GLY A 165 3.28 -29.08 1.58
CA GLY A 165 1.85 -29.16 1.89
C GLY A 165 1.54 -29.53 3.34
N LYS A 166 2.55 -29.62 4.22
CA LYS A 166 2.36 -30.12 5.59
C LYS A 166 1.86 -29.07 6.55
N ALA A 167 2.16 -27.79 6.30
CA ALA A 167 1.67 -26.67 7.10
C ALA A 167 0.93 -25.64 6.24
N THR A 168 -0.12 -25.06 6.82
CA THR A 168 -0.85 -23.91 6.28
C THR A 168 -0.91 -22.83 7.36
N ALA A 169 -0.49 -21.63 7.01
CA ALA A 169 -0.47 -20.46 7.88
C ALA A 169 -1.34 -19.37 7.26
N GLN A 170 -2.29 -18.83 8.01
CA GLN A 170 -3.05 -17.64 7.61
C GLN A 170 -2.47 -16.43 8.32
N ALA A 171 -2.22 -15.36 7.57
CA ALA A 171 -1.72 -14.13 8.11
C ALA A 171 -2.41 -12.92 7.48
N THR A 172 -2.69 -11.91 8.29
CA THR A 172 -3.16 -10.60 7.84
C THR A 172 -1.94 -9.75 7.51
N VAL A 173 -1.88 -9.27 6.28
CA VAL A 173 -0.92 -8.30 5.77
C VAL A 173 -1.52 -6.91 5.89
N THR A 174 -0.96 -6.08 6.76
CA THR A 174 -1.35 -4.68 6.92
C THR A 174 -0.20 -3.79 6.47
N ALA A 175 -0.39 -3.00 5.43
CA ALA A 175 0.63 -2.04 5.09
C ALA A 175 0.65 -0.89 6.09
N VAL A 176 1.85 -0.38 6.36
CA VAL A 176 2.04 0.77 7.26
C VAL A 176 2.79 1.90 6.58
N SER A 177 3.56 1.61 5.55
CA SER A 177 4.07 2.64 4.65
C SER A 177 4.34 2.04 3.27
N ALA A 178 4.69 2.90 2.31
CA ALA A 178 5.17 2.47 0.99
C ALA A 178 6.35 1.48 1.06
N ASN A 179 7.10 1.45 2.17
CA ASN A 179 8.27 0.60 2.36
C ASN A 179 8.12 -0.40 3.52
N ALA A 180 6.93 -0.53 4.12
CA ALA A 180 6.75 -1.39 5.28
C ALA A 180 5.37 -2.05 5.37
N VAL A 181 5.36 -3.34 5.68
CA VAL A 181 4.16 -4.16 5.89
C VAL A 181 4.24 -4.89 7.22
N ASP A 182 3.12 -5.11 7.87
CA ASP A 182 2.98 -5.91 9.09
C ASP A 182 2.36 -7.22 8.66
N LEU A 183 3.02 -8.32 9.01
CA LEU A 183 2.44 -9.65 8.94
C LEU A 183 1.99 -10.04 10.32
N LYS A 184 0.67 -10.16 10.51
CA LYS A 184 0.09 -10.75 11.70
C LYS A 184 -0.29 -12.20 11.42
N MET A 185 0.29 -13.14 12.15
CA MET A 185 -0.11 -14.54 12.06
C MET A 185 -1.49 -14.72 12.71
N ASP A 186 -2.52 -15.12 11.96
CA ASP A 186 -3.88 -15.30 12.50
C ASP A 186 -4.13 -16.74 12.93
N SER A 187 -3.65 -17.69 12.13
CA SER A 187 -3.73 -19.11 12.46
C SER A 187 -2.66 -19.91 11.73
N CYS A 188 -2.33 -21.09 12.25
CA CYS A 188 -1.47 -22.02 11.54
C CYS A 188 -1.81 -23.46 11.93
N ALA A 189 -1.80 -24.37 10.96
CA ALA A 189 -2.15 -25.77 11.12
C ALA A 189 -1.22 -26.68 10.30
N PRO A 190 -0.80 -27.84 10.84
CA PRO A 190 -1.01 -28.31 12.21
C PRO A 190 -0.11 -27.57 13.21
N ALA A 191 -0.63 -27.26 14.41
CA ALA A 191 0.03 -26.40 15.40
C ALA A 191 1.47 -26.84 15.77
N LEU A 192 1.79 -28.13 15.68
CA LEU A 192 3.13 -28.67 15.96
C LEU A 192 4.19 -28.26 14.93
N MET A 193 3.77 -27.87 13.73
CA MET A 193 4.65 -27.41 12.64
C MET A 193 4.71 -25.89 12.57
N CYS A 194 3.87 -25.21 13.34
CA CYS A 194 3.79 -23.77 13.39
C CYS A 194 4.78 -23.24 14.43
N MET A 195 5.94 -22.80 13.95
CA MET A 195 6.95 -22.17 14.81
C MET A 195 6.48 -20.83 15.41
N LEU A 196 5.37 -20.27 14.92
CA LEU A 196 4.83 -18.98 15.34
C LEU A 196 3.45 -19.13 15.99
N PRO A 197 3.25 -18.58 17.20
CA PRO A 197 1.93 -18.54 17.81
C PRO A 197 1.02 -17.56 17.07
N ALA A 198 -0.25 -17.92 16.94
CA ALA A 198 -1.30 -17.02 16.47
C ALA A 198 -1.31 -15.72 17.30
N GLY A 199 -1.52 -14.60 16.62
CA GLY A 199 -1.48 -13.24 17.18
C GLY A 199 -0.13 -12.53 17.06
N SER A 200 0.95 -13.22 16.66
CA SER A 200 2.27 -12.61 16.49
C SER A 200 2.28 -11.65 15.30
N VAL A 201 2.83 -10.44 15.48
CA VAL A 201 2.94 -9.41 14.43
C VAL A 201 4.41 -9.11 14.16
N VAL A 202 4.80 -9.01 12.89
CA VAL A 202 6.11 -8.50 12.51
C VAL A 202 6.05 -7.50 11.37
N ARG A 203 6.76 -6.41 11.59
CA ARG A 203 7.10 -5.40 10.60
C ARG A 203 8.17 -5.94 9.66
N LEU A 204 7.83 -6.08 8.39
CA LEU A 204 8.79 -6.22 7.31
C LEU A 204 9.05 -4.85 6.68
N THR A 205 10.30 -4.58 6.35
CA THR A 205 10.71 -3.34 5.69
C THR A 205 11.46 -3.66 4.40
N ARG A 206 11.42 -2.71 3.48
CA ARG A 206 12.25 -2.72 2.28
C ARG A 206 13.70 -2.40 2.60
#